data_AF-A0A4R4ZK46-F1
#
_entry.id   AF-A0A4R4ZK46-F1
#
_cell.length_a   1.000
_cell.length_b   1.000
_cell.length_c   1.000
_cell.angle_alpha   90.00
_cell.angle_beta   90.00
_cell.angle_gamma   90.00
#
_symmetry.space_group_name_H-M   'P 1'
#
loop_
_entity.id
_entity.type
_entity.pdbx_description
1 polymer ?
#
loop_
_entity_poly.entity_id
_entity_poly.type
_entity_poly.pdbx_seq_one_letter_code
_entity_poly.pdbx_strand_id
1 'polypeptide(L)'
;MTLINLGRKCLVPPPHPPEFRRRAVELARTGDKSVSALAKSLGISQSCLSNWIRQAAIEEGDLDGLSAGEKKELVGLRRKARQLELENEILKRAAAYFARENVLPK
;
A
#
# COMPACT_ATOMS: atom_id res chain seq x y z
N MET A 1 27.91 7.04 -30.85
CA MET A 1 28.12 6.81 -29.41
C MET A 1 26.84 7.19 -28.68
N THR A 2 25.89 6.27 -28.52
CA THR A 2 24.64 6.53 -27.80
C THR A 2 24.68 5.72 -26.51
N LEU A 3 24.86 6.41 -25.39
CA LEU A 3 24.91 5.85 -24.04
C LEU A 3 23.52 5.30 -23.68
N ILE A 4 23.41 3.99 -23.55
CA ILE A 4 22.23 3.34 -22.98
C ILE A 4 22.26 3.64 -21.48
N ASN A 5 21.30 4.43 -21.02
CA ASN A 5 21.12 4.81 -19.63
C ASN A 5 20.70 3.57 -18.82
N LEU A 6 21.66 2.83 -18.29
CA LEU A 6 21.46 1.68 -17.42
C LEU A 6 21.07 2.18 -16.02
N GLY A 7 19.81 2.59 -15.89
CA GLY A 7 19.18 2.86 -14.59
C GLY A 7 19.40 1.68 -13.64
N ARG A 8 19.80 1.99 -12.40
CA ARG A 8 20.05 1.03 -11.32
C ARG A 8 18.90 0.03 -11.24
N LYS A 9 19.14 -1.21 -11.67
CA LYS A 9 18.21 -2.32 -11.49
C LYS A 9 18.11 -2.56 -9.99
N CYS A 10 16.94 -2.31 -9.40
CA CYS A 10 16.68 -2.71 -8.02
C CYS A 10 16.99 -4.21 -7.89
N LEU A 11 17.92 -4.59 -7.02
CA LEU A 11 18.38 -5.98 -6.84
C LEU A 11 17.37 -6.86 -6.08
N VAL A 12 16.09 -6.53 -6.10
CA VAL A 12 15.04 -7.33 -5.48
C VAL A 12 14.50 -8.32 -6.49
N PRO A 13 14.43 -9.63 -6.15
CA PRO A 13 13.79 -10.61 -7.01
C PRO A 13 12.37 -10.17 -7.37
N PRO A 14 11.88 -10.51 -8.58
CA PRO A 14 10.50 -10.22 -8.94
C PRO A 14 9.55 -10.89 -7.93
N PRO A 15 8.43 -10.24 -7.60
CA PRO A 15 7.45 -10.81 -6.69
C PRO A 15 6.87 -12.11 -7.27
N HIS A 16 6.51 -13.03 -6.38
CA HIS A 16 5.85 -14.27 -6.80
C HIS A 16 4.51 -13.98 -7.51
N PRO A 17 4.14 -14.78 -8.53
CA PRO A 17 2.86 -14.63 -9.19
C PRO A 17 1.67 -14.72 -8.22
N PRO A 18 0.60 -13.95 -8.43
CA PRO A 18 -0.54 -13.93 -7.51
C PRO A 18 -1.25 -15.29 -7.43
N GLU A 19 -1.35 -16.01 -8.55
CA GLU A 19 -1.91 -17.37 -8.62
C GLU A 19 -1.12 -18.36 -7.75
N PHE A 20 0.21 -18.28 -7.79
CA PHE A 20 1.07 -19.13 -6.95
C PHE A 20 0.83 -18.85 -5.46
N ARG A 21 0.78 -17.57 -5.09
CA ARG A 21 0.48 -17.16 -3.70
C ARG A 21 -0.88 -17.68 -3.23
N ARG A 22 -1.94 -17.53 -4.04
CA ARG A 22 -3.30 -18.01 -3.69
C ARG A 22 -3.31 -19.51 -3.44
N ARG A 23 -2.78 -20.30 -4.38
CA ARG A 23 -2.70 -21.76 -4.24
C ARG A 23 -1.87 -22.20 -3.04
N ALA A 24 -0.77 -21.49 -2.75
CA ALA A 24 0.04 -21.78 -1.57
C ALA A 24 -0.72 -21.55 -0.25
N VAL A 25 -1.55 -20.49 -0.19
CA VAL A 25 -2.41 -20.22 0.98
C VAL A 25 -3.54 -21.25 1.08
N GLU A 26 -4.19 -21.61 -0.02
CA GLU A 26 -5.21 -22.67 -0.05
C GLU A 26 -4.65 -24.00 0.47
N LEU A 27 -3.47 -24.41 -0.01
CA LEU A 27 -2.80 -25.63 0.44
C LEU A 27 -2.34 -25.56 1.90
N ALA A 28 -2.04 -24.37 2.41
CA ALA A 28 -1.75 -24.19 3.83
C ALA A 28 -3.01 -24.33 4.70
N ARG A 29 -4.19 -23.99 4.16
CA ARG A 29 -5.48 -24.09 4.85
C ARG A 29 -6.02 -25.52 4.92
N THR A 30 -5.69 -26.39 3.96
CA THR A 30 -6.09 -27.81 4.03
C THR A 30 -5.50 -28.54 5.25
N GLY A 31 -4.35 -28.07 5.76
CA GLY A 31 -3.77 -28.55 7.01
C GLY A 31 -2.95 -29.85 6.89
N ASP A 32 -2.70 -30.35 5.68
CA ASP A 32 -1.99 -31.63 5.45
C ASP A 32 -0.52 -31.61 5.89
N LYS A 33 0.10 -30.42 5.91
CA LYS A 33 1.50 -30.21 6.28
C LYS A 33 1.63 -28.98 7.17
N SER A 34 2.63 -28.99 8.04
CA SER A 34 3.00 -27.78 8.78
C SER A 34 3.48 -26.68 7.82
N VAL A 35 3.27 -25.42 8.17
CA VAL A 35 3.67 -24.25 7.35
C VAL A 35 5.16 -24.29 6.98
N SER A 36 6.01 -24.75 7.91
CA SER A 36 7.45 -24.92 7.67
C SER A 36 7.75 -25.99 6.61
N ALA A 37 7.12 -27.17 6.73
CA ALA A 37 7.30 -28.25 5.77
C ALA A 37 6.77 -27.86 4.37
N LEU A 38 5.63 -27.16 4.32
CA LEU A 38 5.04 -26.67 3.09
C LEU A 38 5.93 -25.63 2.42
N ALA A 39 6.42 -24.62 3.16
CA ALA A 39 7.32 -23.60 2.64
C ALA A 39 8.61 -24.22 2.06
N LYS A 40 9.19 -25.22 2.74
CA LYS A 40 10.34 -25.97 2.23
C LYS A 40 10.03 -26.69 0.92
N SER A 41 8.86 -27.30 0.79
CA SER A 41 8.45 -27.98 -0.45
C SER A 41 8.18 -27.03 -1.61
N LEU A 42 7.75 -25.80 -1.31
CA LEU A 42 7.49 -24.75 -2.30
C LEU A 42 8.74 -23.92 -2.64
N GLY A 43 9.86 -24.14 -1.93
CA GLY A 43 11.11 -23.40 -2.14
C GLY A 43 11.05 -21.94 -1.69
N ILE A 44 10.18 -21.60 -0.74
CA ILE A 44 10.03 -20.24 -0.20
C ILE A 44 10.38 -20.20 1.30
N SER A 45 10.61 -19.01 1.84
CA SER A 45 10.79 -18.88 3.29
C SER A 45 9.48 -19.13 4.04
N GLN A 46 9.55 -19.72 5.22
CA GLN A 46 8.39 -19.90 6.09
C GLN A 46 7.72 -18.56 6.40
N SER A 47 8.50 -17.51 6.68
CA SER A 47 7.99 -16.17 6.95
C SER A 47 7.19 -15.60 5.77
N CYS A 48 7.59 -15.88 4.54
CA CYS A 48 6.87 -15.47 3.34
C CYS A 48 5.47 -16.10 3.30
N LEU A 49 5.40 -17.42 3.49
CA LEU A 49 4.13 -18.15 3.51
C LEU A 49 3.23 -17.70 4.68
N SER A 50 3.79 -17.55 5.88
CA SER A 50 3.05 -17.06 7.04
C SER A 50 2.47 -15.66 6.81
N ASN A 51 3.22 -14.77 6.18
CA ASN A 51 2.73 -13.43 5.83
C ASN A 51 1.59 -13.47 4.81
N TRP A 52 1.63 -14.39 3.84
CA TRP A 52 0.55 -14.55 2.87
C TRP A 52 -0.73 -15.08 3.52
N ILE A 53 -0.61 -16.08 4.40
CA ILE A 53 -1.76 -16.61 5.16
C ILE A 53 -2.39 -15.50 6.01
N ARG A 54 -1.56 -14.75 6.75
CA ARG A 54 -2.04 -13.63 7.56
C ARG A 54 -2.72 -12.54 6.71
N GLN A 55 -2.10 -12.16 5.58
CA GLN A 55 -2.69 -11.16 4.70
C GLN A 55 -4.02 -11.65 4.13
N ALA A 56 -4.12 -12.92 3.71
CA ALA A 56 -5.38 -13.48 3.22
C ALA A 56 -6.49 -13.45 4.29
N ALA A 57 -6.18 -13.78 5.54
CA ALA A 57 -7.12 -13.67 6.65
C ALA A 57 -7.56 -12.22 6.93
N ILE A 58 -6.66 -11.25 6.77
CA ILE A 58 -7.03 -9.81 6.87
C ILE A 58 -7.94 -9.40 5.71
N GLU A 59 -7.65 -9.83 4.47
CA GLU A 59 -8.50 -9.50 3.32
C GLU A 59 -9.89 -10.15 3.41
N GLU A 60 -10.01 -11.30 4.08
CA GLU A 60 -11.27 -12.00 4.31
C GLU A 60 -12.04 -11.48 5.54
N GLY A 61 -11.39 -10.66 6.39
CA GLY A 61 -11.98 -10.12 7.62
C GLY A 61 -11.91 -11.05 8.83
N ASP A 62 -11.18 -12.17 8.73
CA ASP A 62 -10.97 -13.12 9.83
C ASP A 62 -9.98 -12.60 10.88
N LEU A 63 -9.09 -11.68 10.48
CA LEU A 63 -8.11 -11.04 11.36
C LEU A 63 -8.17 -9.53 11.26
N ASP A 64 -8.04 -8.88 12.41
CA ASP A 64 -7.91 -7.43 12.48
C ASP A 64 -6.66 -6.94 11.71
N GLY A 65 -6.89 -5.98 10.83
CA GLY A 65 -5.85 -5.34 10.05
C GLY A 65 -6.42 -4.56 8.87
N LEU A 66 -5.60 -3.70 8.27
CA LEU A 66 -5.98 -3.01 7.04
C LEU A 66 -5.67 -3.89 5.84
N SER A 67 -6.69 -4.17 5.03
CA SER A 67 -6.58 -4.73 3.70
C SER A 67 -5.74 -3.84 2.79
N ALA A 68 -5.28 -4.40 1.67
CA ALA A 68 -4.55 -3.64 0.67
C ALA A 68 -5.40 -2.49 0.08
N GLY A 69 -6.71 -2.72 -0.06
CA GLY A 69 -7.67 -1.73 -0.52
C GLY A 69 -7.77 -0.55 0.45
N GLU A 70 -8.01 -0.83 1.72
CA GLU A 70 -8.13 0.19 2.78
C GLU A 70 -6.83 0.98 2.95
N LYS A 71 -5.67 0.31 2.90
CA LYS A 71 -4.36 1.00 2.94
C LYS A 71 -4.21 1.98 1.79
N LYS A 72 -4.60 1.58 0.57
CA LYS A 72 -4.52 2.44 -0.62
C LYS A 72 -5.46 3.64 -0.49
N GLU A 73 -6.68 3.42 -0.02
CA GLU A 73 -7.64 4.48 0.21
C GLU A 73 -7.15 5.46 1.28
N LEU A 74 -6.66 4.96 2.41
CA LEU A 74 -6.12 5.77 3.50
C LEU A 74 -4.97 6.67 3.03
N VAL A 75 -4.06 6.15 2.21
CA VAL A 75 -2.99 6.97 1.60
C VAL A 75 -3.57 8.04 0.67
N GLY A 76 -4.58 7.69 -0.13
CA GLY A 76 -5.29 8.62 -1.01
C GLY A 76 -5.97 9.75 -0.22
N LEU A 77 -6.70 9.41 0.84
CA LEU A 77 -7.38 10.36 1.71
C LEU A 77 -6.39 11.27 2.42
N ARG A 78 -5.29 10.73 2.97
CA ARG A 78 -4.24 11.56 3.58
C ARG A 78 -3.60 12.53 2.59
N ARG A 79 -3.46 12.14 1.32
CA ARG A 79 -2.98 13.05 0.27
C ARG A 79 -3.98 14.16 -0.01
N LYS A 80 -5.27 13.84 -0.12
CA LYS A 80 -6.35 14.82 -0.32
C LYS A 80 -6.46 15.78 0.85
N ALA A 81 -6.39 15.28 2.08
CA ALA A 81 -6.44 16.10 3.29
C ALA A 81 -5.35 17.19 3.27
N ARG A 82 -4.09 16.80 3.01
CA ARG A 82 -2.98 17.76 2.89
C ARG A 82 -3.19 18.80 1.77
N GLN A 83 -3.77 18.39 0.66
CA GLN A 83 -4.09 19.30 -0.44
C GLN A 83 -5.14 20.33 -0.02
N LEU A 84 -6.23 19.88 0.61
CA LEU A 84 -7.32 20.74 1.09
C LEU A 84 -6.86 21.68 2.21
N GLU A 85 -5.97 21.23 3.09
CA GLU A 85 -5.35 22.07 4.11
C GLU A 85 -4.54 23.21 3.46
N LEU A 86 -3.71 22.89 2.46
CA LEU A 86 -2.93 23.90 1.74
C LEU A 86 -3.83 24.90 1.01
N GLU A 87 -4.87 24.43 0.31
CA GLU A 87 -5.83 25.28 -0.39
C GLU A 87 -6.57 26.20 0.59
N ASN A 88 -7.03 25.68 1.73
CA ASN A 88 -7.64 26.49 2.77
C ASN A 88 -6.70 27.57 3.31
N GLU A 89 -5.42 27.24 3.53
CA GLU A 89 -4.44 28.22 3.99
C GLU A 89 -4.19 29.33 2.96
N ILE A 90 -4.17 29.00 1.67
CA ILE A 90 -4.08 30.02 0.60
C ILE A 90 -5.32 30.92 0.62
N LEU A 91 -6.52 30.33 0.69
CA LEU A 91 -7.77 31.07 0.71
C LEU A 91 -7.88 31.99 1.94
N LYS A 92 -7.47 31.52 3.12
CA LYS A 92 -7.41 32.34 4.34
C LYS A 92 -6.45 33.51 4.19
N ARG A 93 -5.27 33.29 3.60
CA ARG A 93 -4.29 34.37 3.36
C ARG A 93 -4.84 35.41 2.38
N ALA A 94 -5.51 34.97 1.31
CA ALA A 94 -6.16 35.86 0.36
C ALA A 94 -7.29 36.66 1.04
N ALA A 95 -8.17 36.00 1.79
CA ALA A 95 -9.24 36.66 2.54
C ALA A 95 -8.71 37.69 3.54
N ALA A 96 -7.64 37.35 4.28
CA ALA A 96 -7.00 38.29 5.21
C ALA A 96 -6.37 39.48 4.48
N TYR A 97 -5.78 39.27 3.30
CA TYR A 97 -5.28 40.35 2.46
C TYR A 97 -6.41 41.30 2.03
N PHE A 98 -7.50 40.77 1.48
CA PHE A 98 -8.65 41.59 1.06
C PHE A 98 -9.35 42.31 2.22
N ALA A 99 -9.51 41.66 3.37
CA ALA A 99 -10.10 42.28 4.56
C ALA A 99 -9.25 43.45 5.09
N ARG A 100 -7.92 43.37 4.95
CA ARG A 100 -7.00 44.46 5.28
C ARG A 100 -7.04 45.58 4.24
N GLU A 101 -7.22 45.24 2.96
CA GLU A 101 -7.33 46.23 1.89
C GLU A 101 -8.65 46.97 1.88
N ASN A 102 -9.74 46.38 2.39
CA ASN A 102 -11.06 46.99 2.60
C ASN A 102 -11.38 48.15 1.64
N VAL A 103 -11.23 47.88 0.34
CA VAL A 103 -11.78 48.66 -0.78
C VAL A 103 -13.23 48.22 -0.93
N LEU A 104 -14.05 48.47 0.08
CA LEU A 104 -15.50 48.47 -0.10
C LEU A 104 -15.87 49.92 -0.46
N PRO A 105 -16.19 50.23 -1.73
CA PRO A 105 -16.76 51.54 -2.03
C PRO A 105 -18.07 51.70 -1.26
N LYS A 106 -18.25 52.87 -0.64
CA LYS A 106 -19.50 53.27 0.02
C LYS A 106 -20.64 53.40 -0.98
#